data_AF-U3ARY6-F1
#
_entry.id   AF-U3ARY6-F1
#
_cell.length_a   1.000
_cell.length_b   1.000
_cell.length_c   1.000
_cell.angle_alpha   90.00
_cell.angle_beta   90.00
_cell.angle_gamma   90.00
#
_symmetry.space_group_name_H-M   'P 1'
#
loop_
_entity.id
_entity.type
_entity.pdbx_description
1 polymer ?
#
loop_
_entity_poly.entity_id
_entity_poly.type
_entity_poly.pdbx_seq_one_letter_code
_entity_poly.pdbx_strand_id
1 'polypeptide(L)'
;MVLVAALTVLAACSDEVGTENWCKDMRSKPKTEWTTEIAVDYAKHCVLEDGIGSEQWCKDLKDKPKGEWTANEATGFTKHCIF
;
A
#
# COMPACT_ATOMS: atom_id res chain seq x y z
N MET A 1 43.63 -19.01 -12.28
CA MET A 1 43.17 -17.66 -11.89
C MET A 1 42.33 -17.15 -13.05
N VAL A 2 41.02 -16.94 -12.98
CA VAL A 2 40.18 -16.46 -11.88
C VAL A 2 38.78 -17.11 -11.99
N LEU A 3 38.37 -17.79 -10.91
CA LEU A 3 36.96 -18.03 -10.58
C LEU A 3 36.44 -16.74 -9.94
N VAL A 4 35.56 -15.99 -10.61
CA VAL A 4 34.69 -15.00 -9.95
C VAL A 4 33.28 -15.16 -10.48
N ALA A 5 32.48 -15.83 -9.65
CA ALA A 5 31.08 -15.60 -9.35
C ALA A 5 30.18 -15.03 -10.45
N ALA A 6 29.37 -15.93 -11.01
CA ALA A 6 27.97 -15.61 -11.30
C ALA A 6 27.33 -15.01 -10.05
N LEU A 7 26.90 -13.75 -10.09
CA LEU A 7 25.97 -13.08 -9.16
C LEU A 7 25.79 -11.62 -9.61
N THR A 8 24.98 -11.37 -10.65
CA THR A 8 24.25 -10.09 -10.72
C THR A 8 22.77 -10.42 -10.80
N VAL A 9 22.16 -10.17 -9.66
CA VAL A 9 20.84 -10.58 -9.21
C VAL A 9 19.76 -9.87 -10.04
N LEU A 10 18.65 -10.56 -10.27
CA LEU A 10 17.52 -10.11 -11.07
C LEU A 10 16.95 -8.77 -10.54
N ALA A 11 17.26 -7.65 -11.20
CA ALA A 11 16.60 -6.37 -10.98
C ALA A 11 15.27 -6.28 -11.76
N ALA A 12 14.46 -7.34 -11.72
CA ALA A 12 13.20 -7.45 -12.47
C ALA A 12 11.97 -7.71 -11.59
N CYS A 13 12.09 -7.61 -10.27
CA CYS A 13 10.96 -7.77 -9.33
C CYS A 13 10.70 -6.52 -8.48
N SER A 14 11.09 -5.32 -8.94
CA SER A 14 10.60 -4.08 -8.34
C SER A 14 9.41 -3.63 -9.17
N ASP A 15 8.21 -3.75 -8.60
CA ASP A 15 7.00 -3.21 -9.23
C ASP A 15 7.20 -1.72 -9.53
N GLU A 16 6.72 -1.28 -10.69
CA GLU A 16 6.87 0.10 -11.15
C GLU A 16 6.10 1.06 -10.24
N VAL A 17 6.72 2.21 -9.91
CA VAL A 17 6.16 3.19 -8.98
C VAL A 17 4.76 3.62 -9.42
N GLY A 18 3.81 3.53 -8.49
CA GLY A 18 2.41 3.91 -8.71
C GLY A 18 1.53 2.84 -9.37
N THR A 19 2.04 1.63 -9.62
CA THR A 19 1.20 0.49 -10.00
C THR A 19 0.46 -0.09 -8.79
N GLU A 20 -0.66 -0.79 -9.01
CA GLU A 20 -1.45 -1.40 -7.93
C GLU A 20 -0.60 -2.33 -7.04
N ASN A 21 0.28 -3.14 -7.64
CA ASN A 21 1.18 -4.02 -6.90
C ASN A 21 2.21 -3.24 -6.08
N TRP A 22 2.79 -2.18 -6.67
CA TRP A 22 3.71 -1.30 -5.94
C TRP A 22 3.03 -0.60 -4.76
N CYS A 23 1.80 -0.11 -4.95
CA CYS A 23 1.01 0.50 -3.88
C CYS A 23 0.75 -0.52 -2.76
N LYS A 24 0.34 -1.75 -3.08
CA LYS A 24 0.12 -2.83 -2.11
C LYS A 24 1.39 -3.20 -1.35
N ASP A 25 2.52 -3.35 -2.04
CA ASP A 25 3.81 -3.65 -1.43
C ASP A 25 4.25 -2.52 -0.49
N MET A 26 4.22 -1.28 -0.97
CA MET A 26 4.57 -0.10 -0.18
C MET A 26 3.72 0.05 1.08
N ARG A 27 2.43 -0.28 1.00
CA ARG A 27 1.51 -0.25 2.16
C ARG A 27 1.93 -1.23 3.25
N SER A 28 2.47 -2.39 2.88
CA SER A 28 2.91 -3.42 3.83
C SER A 28 4.22 -3.06 4.54
N LYS A 29 5.03 -2.18 3.95
CA LYS A 29 6.32 -1.76 4.50
C LYS A 29 6.15 -0.76 5.65
N PRO A 30 6.96 -0.88 6.72
CA PRO A 30 6.90 0.08 7.81
C PRO A 30 7.31 1.49 7.33
N LYS A 31 6.52 2.50 7.69
CA LYS A 31 6.74 3.91 7.25
C LYS A 31 8.10 4.48 7.67
N THR A 32 8.77 3.90 8.66
CA THR A 32 10.13 4.27 9.07
C THR A 32 11.20 3.95 8.03
N GLU A 33 10.92 3.04 7.10
CA GLU A 33 11.81 2.67 6.00
C GLU A 33 11.58 3.53 4.75
N TRP A 34 10.58 4.42 4.77
CA TRP A 34 10.24 5.23 3.61
C TRP A 34 11.19 6.41 3.47
N THR A 35 11.66 6.66 2.25
CA THR A 35 12.30 7.93 1.90
C THR A 35 11.24 9.00 1.63
N THR A 36 11.65 10.28 1.69
CA THR A 36 10.76 11.40 1.35
C THR A 36 10.20 11.28 -0.06
N GLU A 37 11.01 10.84 -1.02
CA GLU A 37 10.61 10.65 -2.42
C GLU A 37 9.53 9.59 -2.54
N ILE A 38 9.75 8.42 -1.93
CA ILE A 38 8.79 7.32 -1.92
C ILE A 38 7.47 7.72 -1.26
N ALA A 39 7.53 8.46 -0.14
CA ALA A 39 6.33 8.95 0.53
C ALA A 39 5.52 9.91 -0.36
N VAL A 40 6.20 10.78 -1.11
CA VAL A 40 5.56 11.71 -2.06
C VAL A 40 4.95 10.94 -3.23
N ASP A 41 5.64 9.97 -3.79
CA ASP A 41 5.13 9.18 -4.91
C ASP A 41 3.93 8.32 -4.48
N TYR A 42 3.99 7.70 -3.31
CA TYR A 42 2.86 6.99 -2.74
C TYR A 42 1.63 7.91 -2.55
N ALA A 43 1.85 9.13 -2.06
CA ALA A 43 0.78 10.10 -1.90
C ALA A 43 0.14 10.52 -3.24
N LYS A 44 0.94 10.66 -4.30
CA LYS A 44 0.44 11.02 -5.64
C LYS A 44 -0.29 9.89 -6.33
N HIS A 45 0.17 8.66 -6.15
CA HIS A 45 -0.27 7.53 -6.96
C HIS A 45 -1.23 6.58 -6.23
N CYS A 46 -1.08 6.40 -4.92
CA CYS A 46 -1.76 5.34 -4.17
C CYS A 46 -2.77 5.85 -3.13
N VAL A 47 -2.55 7.01 -2.51
CA VAL A 47 -3.39 7.48 -1.39
C VAL A 47 -4.87 7.64 -1.74
N LEU A 48 -5.21 7.93 -3.00
CA LEU A 48 -6.61 8.00 -3.44
C LEU A 48 -7.28 6.62 -3.44
N GLU A 49 -6.53 5.56 -3.76
CA GLU A 49 -7.00 4.17 -3.65
C GLU A 49 -7.10 3.69 -2.20
N ASP A 50 -6.44 4.39 -1.26
CA ASP A 50 -6.40 4.05 0.16
C ASP A 50 -7.30 4.95 1.03
N GLY A 51 -7.85 6.00 0.43
CA GLY A 51 -8.64 6.99 1.13
C GLY A 51 -9.88 6.38 1.77
N ILE A 52 -10.33 6.95 2.90
CA ILE A 52 -11.61 6.57 3.50
C ILE A 52 -12.71 6.65 2.44
N GLY A 53 -13.35 5.52 2.16
CA GLY A 53 -14.40 5.40 1.16
C GLY A 53 -13.95 4.93 -0.23
N SER A 54 -12.66 4.66 -0.45
CA SER A 54 -12.22 3.96 -1.65
C SER A 54 -12.67 2.49 -1.63
N GLU A 55 -12.78 1.86 -2.79
CA GLU A 55 -13.22 0.47 -2.89
C GLU A 55 -12.28 -0.48 -2.13
N GLN A 56 -10.96 -0.27 -2.23
CA GLN A 56 -9.98 -1.09 -1.53
C GLN A 56 -10.07 -0.87 -0.02
N TRP A 57 -10.20 0.37 0.44
CA TRP A 57 -10.39 0.68 1.86
C TRP A 57 -11.66 0.02 2.43
N CYS A 58 -12.76 0.05 1.68
CA CYS A 58 -13.99 -0.64 2.05
C CYS A 58 -13.77 -2.16 2.21
N LYS A 59 -13.05 -2.80 1.28
CA LYS A 59 -12.74 -4.24 1.36
C LYS A 59 -11.88 -4.55 2.58
N ASP A 60 -10.77 -3.82 2.75
CA ASP A 60 -9.83 -4.03 3.85
C ASP A 60 -10.48 -3.83 5.22
N LEU A 61 -11.32 -2.80 5.37
CA LEU A 61 -11.99 -2.53 6.63
C LEU A 61 -13.06 -3.58 6.95
N LYS A 62 -13.71 -4.15 5.94
CA LYS A 62 -14.70 -5.23 6.11
C LYS A 62 -14.08 -6.51 6.64
N ASP A 63 -12.83 -6.79 6.26
CA ASP A 63 -12.06 -7.93 6.73
C ASP A 63 -11.50 -7.72 8.15
N LYS A 64 -11.36 -6.47 8.59
CA LYS A 64 -10.93 -6.12 9.95
C LYS A 64 -12.05 -6.38 10.98
N PRO A 65 -11.78 -7.03 12.13
CA PRO A 65 -12.78 -7.22 13.18
C PRO A 65 -13.42 -5.89 13.62
N LYS A 66 -14.76 -5.83 13.65
CA LYS A 66 -15.50 -4.59 13.98
C LYS A 66 -15.16 -3.98 15.33
N GLY A 67 -14.71 -4.80 16.29
CA GLY A 67 -14.27 -4.33 17.61
C GLY A 67 -12.98 -3.49 17.57
N GLU A 68 -12.20 -3.57 16.49
CA GLU A 68 -10.95 -2.82 16.29
C GLU A 68 -11.15 -1.56 15.45
N TRP A 69 -12.38 -1.26 15.05
CA TRP A 69 -12.68 -0.10 14.24
C TRP A 69 -12.59 1.17 15.07
N THR A 70 -11.96 2.20 14.51
CA THR A 70 -12.05 3.55 15.05
C THR A 70 -13.40 4.18 14.71
N ALA A 71 -13.83 5.19 15.47
CA ALA A 71 -15.07 5.92 15.19
C ALA A 71 -15.10 6.56 13.79
N ASN A 72 -13.94 7.04 13.32
CA ASN A 72 -13.78 7.62 11.98
C ASN A 72 -13.96 6.57 10.89
N GLU A 73 -13.38 5.37 11.07
CA GLU A 73 -13.54 4.27 10.12
C GLU A 73 -14.99 3.78 10.07
N ALA A 74 -15.64 3.59 11.22
CA ALA A 74 -17.05 3.20 11.26
C ALA A 74 -17.95 4.20 10.54
N THR A 75 -17.75 5.50 10.82
CA THR A 75 -18.50 6.58 10.16
C THR A 75 -18.23 6.63 8.66
N GLY A 76 -16.97 6.52 8.26
CA GLY A 76 -16.57 6.51 6.85
C GLY A 76 -17.18 5.34 6.10
N PHE A 77 -17.17 4.14 6.70
CA PHE A 77 -17.69 2.94 6.08
C PHE A 77 -19.20 3.04 5.83
N THR A 78 -19.96 3.51 6.82
CA THR A 78 -21.41 3.72 6.64
C THR A 78 -21.72 4.77 5.57
N LYS A 79 -20.89 5.80 5.41
CA LYS A 79 -21.11 6.86 4.41
C LYS A 79 -20.69 6.48 3.00
N HIS A 80 -19.63 5.69 2.86
CA HIS A 80 -18.93 5.52 1.60
C HIS A 80 -18.86 4.08 1.09
N CYS A 81 -19.28 3.09 1.87
CA CYS A 81 -19.14 1.67 1.50
C CYS A 81 -20.44 0.86 1.58
N ILE A 82 -21.51 1.42 2.15
CA ILE A 82 -22.82 0.79 2.26
C ILE A 82 -23.75 1.48 1.26
N PHE A 83 -23.82 0.93 0.06
CA PHE A 83 -24.76 1.31 -1.01
C PHE A 83 -25.72 0.16 -1.30
#